data_AF-A0A2E6ETG2-F1
#
_entry.id   AF-A0A2E6ETG2-F1
#
_cell.length_a   1.000
_cell.length_b   1.000
_cell.length_c   1.000
_cell.angle_alpha   90.00
_cell.angle_beta   90.00
_cell.angle_gamma   90.00
#
_symmetry.space_group_name_H-M   'P 1'
#
loop_
_entity.id
_entity.type
_entity.pdbx_description
1 polymer ?
#
loop_
_entity_poly.entity_id
_entity_poly.type
_entity_poly.pdbx_seq_one_letter_code
_entity_poly.pdbx_strand_id
1 'polypeptide(L)'
;MRFITSYLILILSLSLCGACIVDEDGDGFGQEEDCNDNDAAIHPQADELCDGIDNDCIDGADNGLTQRLWPTNSWWQALPCAVPEELEGTGREVNDTAANFSLMDQHGDEIELYQFYGKIVVLDVFAAWCGPCRENAPHGEQLVEDGNGEVVLLAAMQQNELSRTPTGEDLNLWASDFELTHPILADPNNTQDPYAATGYPTYIVLDRELRIVNSDLWPFDDAFVLELID
;
A
#
# COMPACT_ATOMS: atom_id res chain seq x y z
N MET A 1 94.09 -15.00 7.31
CA MET A 1 93.55 -13.97 6.38
C MET A 1 92.12 -14.40 6.03
N ARG A 2 91.13 -13.66 6.55
CA ARG A 2 89.68 -13.67 6.27
C ARG A 2 88.91 -15.01 6.39
N PHE A 3 88.22 -15.18 7.53
CA PHE A 3 87.06 -16.07 7.65
C PHE A 3 85.79 -15.26 7.35
N ILE A 4 84.97 -15.77 6.44
CA ILE A 4 83.67 -15.22 6.04
C ILE A 4 82.62 -15.93 6.90
N THR A 5 81.98 -15.23 7.83
CA THR A 5 80.79 -15.72 8.53
C THR A 5 79.55 -15.19 7.81
N SER A 6 78.87 -16.09 7.10
CA SER A 6 77.60 -15.86 6.43
C SER A 6 76.47 -15.84 7.46
N TYR A 7 75.83 -14.69 7.68
CA TYR A 7 74.60 -14.59 8.46
C TYR A 7 73.41 -14.69 7.51
N LEU A 8 72.72 -15.82 7.56
CA LEU A 8 71.45 -16.06 6.88
C LEU A 8 70.34 -15.43 7.73
N ILE A 9 69.86 -14.25 7.34
CA ILE A 9 68.69 -13.61 7.98
C ILE A 9 67.45 -14.26 7.38
N LEU A 10 66.80 -15.12 8.15
CA LEU A 10 65.50 -15.70 7.83
C LEU A 10 64.43 -14.63 8.13
N ILE A 11 64.00 -13.88 7.13
CA ILE A 11 62.84 -12.99 7.26
C ILE A 11 61.61 -13.91 7.25
N LEU A 12 61.11 -14.21 8.45
CA LEU A 12 59.78 -14.80 8.60
C LEU A 12 58.77 -13.75 8.14
N SER A 13 58.30 -13.85 6.90
CA SER A 13 57.11 -13.12 6.47
C SER A 13 55.94 -13.70 7.25
N LEU A 14 55.63 -13.12 8.41
CA LEU A 14 54.27 -13.18 8.94
C LEU A 14 53.40 -12.48 7.89
N SER A 15 52.85 -13.29 6.99
CA SER A 15 51.65 -12.90 6.26
C SER A 15 50.60 -12.65 7.34
N LEU A 16 50.37 -11.38 7.64
CA LEU A 16 49.14 -10.96 8.26
C LEU A 16 48.03 -11.49 7.33
N CYS A 17 47.32 -12.58 7.71
CA CYS A 17 45.92 -12.68 7.32
C CYS A 17 45.34 -11.42 7.94
N GLY A 18 45.16 -10.37 7.14
CA GLY A 18 44.26 -9.28 7.53
C GLY A 18 42.97 -9.96 7.96
N ALA A 19 42.44 -9.57 9.12
CA ALA A 19 41.25 -10.12 9.77
C ALA A 19 40.49 -11.06 8.84
N CYS A 20 40.70 -12.37 9.01
CA CYS A 20 39.94 -13.31 8.23
C CYS A 20 38.48 -13.05 8.68
N ILE A 21 37.69 -12.40 7.82
CA ILE A 21 36.27 -12.15 8.06
C ILE A 21 35.67 -13.50 8.45
N VAL A 22 35.21 -13.57 9.70
CA VAL A 22 34.55 -14.76 10.20
C VAL A 22 33.15 -14.68 9.64
N ASP A 23 32.78 -15.76 8.96
CA ASP A 23 31.46 -16.08 8.43
C ASP A 23 31.04 -17.28 9.29
N GLU A 24 30.31 -17.02 10.38
CA GLU A 24 30.05 -18.01 11.43
C GLU A 24 28.84 -18.91 11.07
N ASP A 25 27.90 -18.43 10.26
CA ASP A 25 26.73 -19.20 9.79
C ASP A 25 26.89 -19.79 8.37
N GLY A 26 27.87 -19.35 7.60
CA GLY A 26 28.27 -19.92 6.31
C GLY A 26 27.46 -19.44 5.11
N ASP A 27 26.82 -18.27 5.19
CA ASP A 27 26.01 -17.73 4.10
C ASP A 27 26.82 -16.95 3.03
N GLY A 28 28.10 -16.72 3.31
CA GLY A 28 29.05 -16.04 2.42
C GLY A 28 29.25 -14.57 2.70
N PHE A 29 28.57 -14.01 3.70
CA PHE A 29 28.83 -12.71 4.29
C PHE A 29 29.56 -12.89 5.63
N GLY A 30 30.15 -11.82 6.14
CA GLY A 30 30.85 -11.87 7.43
C GLY A 30 30.57 -10.61 8.23
N GLN A 31 30.90 -10.62 9.52
CA GLN A 31 30.57 -9.60 10.54
C GLN A 31 30.67 -8.11 10.19
N GLU A 32 31.39 -7.70 9.14
CA GLU A 32 31.45 -6.30 8.71
C GLU A 32 30.28 -5.90 7.79
N GLU A 33 29.71 -6.87 7.07
CA GLU A 33 28.61 -6.69 6.11
C GLU A 33 27.32 -7.37 6.63
N ASP A 34 27.45 -8.42 7.43
CA ASP A 34 26.36 -9.15 8.05
C ASP A 34 26.04 -8.60 9.46
N CYS A 35 24.84 -8.06 9.61
CA CYS A 35 24.33 -7.50 10.86
C CYS A 35 23.99 -8.57 11.91
N ASN A 36 23.88 -9.86 11.52
CA ASN A 36 23.80 -11.02 12.41
C ASN A 36 24.48 -12.28 11.83
N ASP A 37 25.81 -12.31 11.90
CA ASP A 37 26.73 -13.41 11.51
C ASP A 37 26.46 -14.81 12.13
N ASN A 38 25.43 -14.97 12.96
CA ASN A 38 25.02 -16.26 13.52
C ASN A 38 23.72 -16.79 12.93
N ASP A 39 23.14 -16.10 11.94
CA ASP A 39 21.87 -16.42 11.32
C ASP A 39 21.91 -16.19 9.81
N ALA A 40 22.12 -17.28 9.06
CA ALA A 40 22.25 -17.29 7.60
C ALA A 40 20.99 -16.80 6.83
N ALA A 41 19.93 -16.39 7.53
CA ALA A 41 18.77 -15.71 6.96
C ALA A 41 18.86 -14.17 7.02
N ILE A 42 19.87 -13.63 7.69
CA ILE A 42 20.09 -12.19 7.87
C ILE A 42 21.42 -11.84 7.23
N HIS A 43 21.41 -11.15 6.09
CA HIS A 43 22.60 -10.74 5.36
C HIS A 43 22.27 -9.74 4.24
N PRO A 44 23.25 -8.99 3.69
CA PRO A 44 23.09 -7.98 2.62
C PRO A 44 22.32 -8.33 1.33
N GLN A 45 21.90 -9.58 1.16
CA GLN A 45 21.18 -10.09 0.00
C GLN A 45 19.92 -10.86 0.37
N ALA A 46 19.54 -10.89 1.66
CA ALA A 46 18.28 -11.48 2.07
C ALA A 46 17.11 -10.64 1.56
N ASP A 47 15.93 -11.24 1.49
CA ASP A 47 14.71 -10.47 1.33
C ASP A 47 14.30 -9.91 2.69
N GLU A 48 13.96 -8.63 2.74
CA GLU A 48 13.34 -8.01 3.92
C GLU A 48 11.98 -8.62 4.23
N LEU A 49 11.74 -8.91 5.52
CA LEU A 49 10.49 -9.41 6.06
C LEU A 49 9.87 -8.35 6.98
N CYS A 50 8.58 -8.50 7.31
CA CYS A 50 7.89 -7.66 8.28
C CYS A 50 7.94 -8.26 9.69
N ASP A 51 9.14 -8.53 10.22
CA ASP A 51 9.34 -9.19 11.52
C ASP A 51 10.06 -8.31 12.56
N GLY A 52 10.38 -7.06 12.20
CA GLY A 52 11.11 -6.12 13.03
C GLY A 52 12.61 -6.42 13.10
N ILE A 53 13.11 -7.30 12.24
CA ILE A 53 14.52 -7.61 12.06
C ILE A 53 14.99 -6.95 10.75
N ASP A 54 16.24 -6.49 10.78
CA ASP A 54 16.96 -6.04 9.59
C ASP A 54 17.52 -7.30 8.91
N ASN A 55 16.76 -7.88 7.98
CA ASN A 55 17.12 -9.13 7.32
C ASN A 55 18.17 -8.88 6.23
N ASP A 56 18.09 -7.76 5.53
CA ASP A 56 18.99 -7.39 4.44
C ASP A 56 20.14 -6.47 4.88
N CYS A 57 20.20 -6.09 6.16
CA CYS A 57 21.26 -5.26 6.75
C CYS A 57 21.43 -3.89 6.07
N ILE A 58 20.43 -3.39 5.35
CA ILE A 58 20.41 -2.08 4.70
C ILE A 58 19.46 -1.22 5.51
N ASP A 59 19.81 0.05 5.78
CA ASP A 59 18.96 1.12 6.36
C ASP A 59 17.94 0.75 7.48
N GLY A 60 18.15 -0.34 8.23
CA GLY A 60 17.37 -0.79 9.38
C GLY A 60 16.16 -1.66 9.04
N ALA A 61 15.61 -2.30 10.08
CA ALA A 61 14.54 -3.30 9.98
C ALA A 61 13.30 -2.88 9.17
N ASP A 62 12.76 -3.86 8.44
CA ASP A 62 11.55 -3.80 7.62
C ASP A 62 11.61 -2.70 6.54
N ASN A 63 12.80 -2.38 6.05
CA ASN A 63 12.97 -1.43 4.95
C ASN A 63 13.03 -2.21 3.62
N GLY A 64 13.09 -1.54 2.46
CA GLY A 64 13.35 -2.24 1.19
C GLY A 64 12.34 -3.32 0.74
N LEU A 65 11.23 -3.52 1.47
CA LEU A 65 10.33 -4.66 1.32
C LEU A 65 9.77 -4.79 -0.09
N THR A 66 9.87 -6.01 -0.63
CA THR A 66 9.30 -6.41 -1.92
C THR A 66 8.00 -7.21 -1.77
N GLN A 67 7.59 -7.54 -0.54
CA GLN A 67 6.42 -8.36 -0.25
C GLN A 67 5.20 -7.45 -0.06
N ARG A 68 4.25 -7.53 -1.02
CA ARG A 68 3.10 -6.61 -1.27
C ARG A 68 3.50 -5.31 -1.99
N LEU A 69 3.98 -5.46 -3.22
CA LEU A 69 4.07 -4.36 -4.18
C LEU A 69 2.71 -4.17 -4.85
N TRP A 70 1.98 -3.13 -4.47
CA TRP A 70 0.95 -2.60 -5.36
C TRP A 70 1.61 -2.07 -6.63
N PRO A 71 0.90 -2.03 -7.78
CA PRO A 71 1.35 -1.25 -8.91
C PRO A 71 1.71 0.16 -8.45
N THR A 72 2.91 0.65 -8.80
CA THR A 72 3.26 2.05 -8.52
C THR A 72 2.24 2.95 -9.23
N ASN A 73 1.52 3.76 -8.45
CA ASN A 73 0.55 4.71 -8.95
C ASN A 73 0.75 6.10 -8.33
N SER A 74 -0.04 7.06 -8.78
CA SER A 74 0.03 8.45 -8.31
C SER A 74 -0.63 8.70 -6.95
N TRP A 75 -1.18 7.67 -6.30
CA TRP A 75 -1.98 7.78 -5.08
C TRP A 75 -1.20 7.39 -3.83
N TRP A 76 -1.71 7.79 -2.67
CA TRP A 76 -1.13 7.39 -1.40
C TRP A 76 -1.23 5.86 -1.23
N GLN A 77 -0.13 5.24 -0.82
CA GLN A 77 -0.05 3.82 -0.52
C GLN A 77 0.49 3.65 0.90
N ALA A 78 -0.09 2.72 1.65
CA ALA A 78 0.40 2.29 2.94
C ALA A 78 1.82 1.72 2.80
N LEU A 79 2.59 1.76 3.88
CA LEU A 79 3.82 0.97 3.91
C LEU A 79 3.43 -0.53 3.88
N PRO A 80 4.12 -1.39 3.13
CA PRO A 80 3.75 -2.80 3.02
C PRO A 80 3.55 -3.50 4.38
N CYS A 81 4.43 -3.26 5.37
CA CYS A 81 4.29 -3.84 6.72
C CYS A 81 3.18 -3.24 7.58
N ALA A 82 2.61 -2.10 7.21
CA ALA A 82 1.43 -1.60 7.92
C ALA A 82 0.21 -2.49 7.67
N VAL A 83 0.19 -3.21 6.54
CA VAL A 83 -0.96 -4.01 6.12
C VAL A 83 -0.80 -5.45 6.62
N PRO A 84 -1.76 -5.98 7.40
CA PRO A 84 -1.70 -7.36 7.88
C PRO A 84 -1.54 -8.35 6.72
N GLU A 85 -0.63 -9.32 6.86
CA GLU A 85 -0.36 -10.33 5.82
C GLU A 85 -1.65 -11.08 5.44
N GLU A 86 -2.41 -11.51 6.46
CA GLU A 86 -3.66 -12.26 6.36
C GLU A 86 -4.91 -11.39 6.19
N LEU A 87 -4.78 -10.13 5.75
CA LEU A 87 -5.95 -9.28 5.51
C LEU A 87 -6.81 -9.89 4.38
N GLU A 88 -7.99 -10.37 4.72
CA GLU A 88 -8.94 -10.95 3.76
C GLU A 88 -10.36 -10.47 4.03
N GLY A 89 -11.16 -10.37 2.97
CA GLY A 89 -12.54 -9.92 3.07
C GLY A 89 -13.41 -10.97 3.76
N THR A 90 -14.13 -10.57 4.80
CA THR A 90 -14.99 -11.49 5.56
C THR A 90 -16.48 -11.37 5.21
N GLY A 91 -16.88 -10.28 4.54
CA GLY A 91 -18.26 -10.05 4.16
C GLY A 91 -18.54 -8.61 3.72
N ARG A 92 -19.79 -8.16 3.93
CA ARG A 92 -20.31 -6.86 3.47
C ARG A 92 -21.11 -6.09 4.53
N GLU A 93 -21.21 -6.65 5.73
CA GLU A 93 -21.98 -6.10 6.83
C GLU A 93 -21.08 -5.27 7.74
N VAL A 94 -21.68 -4.47 8.62
CA VAL A 94 -20.91 -3.72 9.62
C VAL A 94 -20.09 -4.68 10.49
N ASN A 95 -18.81 -4.34 10.69
CA ASN A 95 -17.72 -5.10 11.31
C ASN A 95 -17.06 -6.17 10.43
N ASP A 96 -17.54 -6.43 9.21
CA ASP A 96 -16.78 -7.26 8.27
C ASP A 96 -15.55 -6.50 7.77
N THR A 97 -14.47 -7.23 7.51
CA THR A 97 -13.34 -6.72 6.73
C THR A 97 -13.76 -6.64 5.26
N ALA A 98 -13.52 -5.49 4.66
CA ALA A 98 -13.75 -5.27 3.24
C ALA A 98 -12.81 -6.18 2.41
N ALA A 99 -13.33 -7.01 1.51
CA ALA A 99 -12.57 -7.66 0.45
C ALA A 99 -11.81 -6.68 -0.46
N ASN A 100 -10.56 -7.01 -0.78
CA ASN A 100 -9.78 -6.25 -1.76
C ASN A 100 -10.42 -6.27 -3.15
N PHE A 101 -10.16 -5.23 -3.91
CA PHE A 101 -10.47 -5.13 -5.33
C PHE A 101 -9.31 -4.43 -6.04
N SER A 102 -9.26 -4.57 -7.37
CA SER A 102 -8.34 -3.81 -8.21
C SER A 102 -9.13 -3.16 -9.35
N LEU A 103 -9.07 -1.83 -9.44
CA LEU A 103 -9.79 -1.03 -10.43
C LEU A 103 -8.88 -0.01 -11.09
N MET A 104 -9.22 0.39 -12.32
CA MET A 104 -8.49 1.41 -13.07
C MET A 104 -9.09 2.79 -12.81
N ASP A 105 -8.25 3.78 -12.59
CA ASP A 105 -8.66 5.17 -12.35
C ASP A 105 -8.71 6.03 -13.63
N GLN A 106 -8.98 7.33 -13.47
CA GLN A 106 -8.97 8.31 -14.55
C GLN A 106 -7.58 8.58 -15.17
N HIS A 107 -6.49 8.27 -14.48
CA HIS A 107 -5.11 8.46 -14.92
C HIS A 107 -4.51 7.23 -15.61
N GLY A 108 -5.23 6.10 -15.58
CA GLY A 108 -4.73 4.81 -16.08
C GLY A 108 -3.86 4.08 -15.06
N ASP A 109 -3.98 4.46 -13.79
CA ASP A 109 -3.37 3.79 -12.66
C ASP A 109 -4.29 2.68 -12.14
N GLU A 110 -3.70 1.53 -11.82
CA GLU A 110 -4.39 0.45 -11.12
C GLU A 110 -4.38 0.74 -9.61
N ILE A 111 -5.56 0.74 -9.01
CA ILE A 111 -5.81 1.05 -7.60
C ILE A 111 -6.35 -0.19 -6.90
N GLU A 112 -5.68 -0.58 -5.82
CA GLU A 112 -6.16 -1.60 -4.92
C GLU A 112 -6.69 -1.01 -3.61
N LEU A 113 -7.79 -1.54 -3.08
CA LEU A 113 -8.36 -1.06 -1.81
C LEU A 113 -7.35 -1.12 -0.67
N TYR A 114 -6.63 -2.24 -0.57
CA TYR A 114 -5.72 -2.50 0.53
C TYR A 114 -4.51 -1.56 0.59
N GLN A 115 -4.21 -0.86 -0.51
CA GLN A 115 -3.17 0.17 -0.49
C GLN A 115 -3.54 1.34 0.44
N PHE A 116 -4.82 1.51 0.76
CA PHE A 116 -5.30 2.58 1.64
C PHE A 116 -5.42 2.15 3.11
N TYR A 117 -4.87 1.00 3.50
CA TYR A 117 -4.84 0.59 4.91
C TYR A 117 -4.19 1.68 5.79
N GLY A 118 -4.81 1.98 6.93
CA GLY A 118 -4.44 3.10 7.80
C GLY A 118 -5.16 4.42 7.47
N LYS A 119 -5.92 4.50 6.38
CA LYS A 119 -6.83 5.62 6.07
C LYS A 119 -8.27 5.25 6.38
N ILE A 120 -9.10 6.26 6.63
CA ILE A 120 -10.55 6.10 6.57
C ILE A 120 -10.91 6.13 5.09
N VAL A 121 -11.61 5.11 4.60
CA VAL A 121 -11.97 5.01 3.19
C VAL A 121 -13.47 5.15 3.04
N VAL A 122 -13.92 6.07 2.18
CA VAL A 122 -15.31 6.16 1.74
C VAL A 122 -15.39 5.64 0.32
N LEU A 123 -16.07 4.52 0.12
CA LEU A 123 -16.39 4.01 -1.21
C LEU A 123 -17.73 4.59 -1.66
N ASP A 124 -17.71 5.47 -2.64
CA ASP A 124 -18.90 6.00 -3.31
C ASP A 124 -19.19 5.14 -4.55
N VAL A 125 -20.20 4.28 -4.45
CA VAL A 125 -20.65 3.45 -5.57
C VAL A 125 -21.78 4.18 -6.29
N PHE A 126 -21.56 4.54 -7.55
CA PHE A 126 -22.49 5.41 -8.28
C PHE A 126 -22.60 5.11 -9.78
N ALA A 127 -23.54 5.79 -10.43
CA ALA A 127 -23.65 5.89 -11.88
C ALA A 127 -23.65 7.36 -12.30
N ALA A 128 -22.97 7.73 -13.39
CA ALA A 128 -22.84 9.14 -13.78
C ALA A 128 -24.21 9.80 -14.07
N TRP A 129 -25.15 9.06 -14.67
CA TRP A 129 -26.50 9.56 -14.95
C TRP A 129 -27.37 9.80 -13.70
N CYS A 130 -26.93 9.37 -12.51
CA CYS A 130 -27.69 9.46 -11.27
C CYS A 130 -27.71 10.90 -10.73
N GLY A 131 -28.91 11.51 -10.71
CA GLY A 131 -29.12 12.87 -10.21
C GLY A 131 -28.55 13.11 -8.80
N PRO A 132 -28.91 12.30 -7.79
CA PRO A 132 -28.38 12.46 -6.43
C PRO A 132 -26.86 12.26 -6.33
N CYS A 133 -26.27 11.42 -7.18
CA CYS A 133 -24.82 11.22 -7.22
C CYS A 133 -24.11 12.48 -7.71
N ARG A 134 -24.64 13.13 -8.75
CA ARG A 134 -24.14 14.42 -9.26
C ARG A 134 -24.27 15.55 -8.24
N GLU A 135 -25.35 15.54 -7.45
CA GLU A 135 -25.57 16.52 -6.38
C GLU A 135 -24.55 16.35 -5.25
N ASN A 136 -24.18 15.11 -4.91
CA ASN A 136 -23.27 14.80 -3.81
C ASN A 136 -21.78 14.77 -4.19
N ALA A 137 -21.42 14.71 -5.47
CA ALA A 137 -20.00 14.65 -5.88
C ALA A 137 -19.14 15.79 -5.31
N PRO A 138 -19.56 17.08 -5.31
CA PRO A 138 -18.80 18.15 -4.67
C PRO A 138 -18.71 18.01 -3.14
N HIS A 139 -19.70 17.40 -2.50
CA HIS A 139 -19.66 17.14 -1.06
C HIS A 139 -18.64 16.05 -0.70
N GLY A 140 -18.48 15.06 -1.58
CA GLY A 140 -17.42 14.06 -1.46
C GLY A 140 -16.02 14.69 -1.53
N GLU A 141 -15.81 15.65 -2.43
CA GLU A 141 -14.54 16.39 -2.49
C GLU A 141 -14.29 17.20 -1.22
N GLN A 142 -15.31 17.90 -0.72
CA GLN A 142 -15.20 18.65 0.53
C GLN A 142 -14.83 17.75 1.72
N LEU A 143 -15.38 16.52 1.79
CA LEU A 143 -15.00 15.55 2.82
C LEU A 143 -13.50 15.19 2.75
N VAL A 144 -12.95 15.02 1.54
CA VAL A 144 -11.52 14.71 1.36
C VAL A 144 -10.65 15.89 1.83
N GLU A 145 -11.04 17.12 1.50
CA GLU A 145 -10.37 18.33 1.98
C GLU A 145 -10.41 18.44 3.52
N ASP A 146 -11.59 18.31 4.12
CA ASP A 146 -11.80 18.42 5.57
C ASP A 146 -11.15 17.25 6.32
N GLY A 147 -11.05 16.09 5.69
CA GLY A 147 -10.33 14.92 6.19
C GLY A 147 -8.82 15.11 6.27
N ASN A 148 -8.26 16.18 5.68
CA ASN A 148 -6.85 16.59 5.80
C ASN A 148 -5.83 15.44 5.57
N GLY A 149 -6.13 14.61 4.57
CA GLY A 149 -5.30 13.45 4.20
C GLY A 149 -5.51 12.19 5.04
N GLU A 150 -6.38 12.20 6.05
CA GLU A 150 -6.78 11.00 6.81
C GLU A 150 -7.91 10.22 6.13
N VAL A 151 -8.71 10.91 5.32
CA VAL A 151 -9.84 10.35 4.57
C VAL A 151 -9.48 10.24 3.09
N VAL A 152 -9.81 9.09 2.50
CA VAL A 152 -9.73 8.84 1.06
C VAL A 152 -11.13 8.51 0.56
N LEU A 153 -11.61 9.22 -0.45
CA LEU A 153 -12.84 8.87 -1.14
C LEU A 153 -12.52 8.15 -2.45
N LEU A 154 -13.06 6.95 -2.64
CA LEU A 154 -12.95 6.18 -3.88
C LEU A 154 -14.30 6.21 -4.60
N ALA A 155 -14.39 6.99 -5.67
CA ALA A 155 -15.62 7.12 -6.45
C ALA A 155 -15.67 6.00 -7.52
N ALA A 156 -16.34 4.89 -7.20
CA ALA A 156 -16.50 3.74 -8.08
C ALA A 156 -17.70 3.90 -9.03
N MET A 157 -17.41 4.34 -10.26
CA MET A 157 -18.39 4.48 -11.32
C MET A 157 -18.74 3.11 -11.91
N GLN A 158 -20.00 2.71 -11.76
CA GLN A 158 -20.56 1.48 -12.33
C GLN A 158 -21.05 1.69 -13.77
N GLN A 159 -21.57 2.88 -14.05
CA GLN A 159 -22.14 3.23 -15.36
C GLN A 159 -21.85 4.68 -15.72
N ASN A 160 -21.50 4.93 -16.98
CA ASN A 160 -21.41 6.28 -17.52
C ASN A 160 -22.78 6.88 -17.84
N GLU A 161 -22.82 8.11 -18.36
CA GLU A 161 -24.04 8.88 -18.69
C GLU A 161 -25.01 8.15 -19.65
N LEU A 162 -24.52 7.17 -20.41
CA LEU A 162 -25.32 6.39 -21.36
C LEU A 162 -25.74 5.03 -20.82
N SER A 163 -25.59 4.81 -19.50
CA SER A 163 -25.83 3.53 -18.83
C SER A 163 -24.97 2.39 -19.40
N ARG A 164 -23.73 2.70 -19.78
CA ARG A 164 -22.75 1.74 -20.29
C ARG A 164 -21.55 1.63 -19.36
N THR A 165 -20.75 0.59 -19.58
CA THR A 165 -19.44 0.44 -18.95
C THR A 165 -18.61 1.73 -19.12
N PRO A 166 -18.10 2.30 -18.02
CA PRO A 166 -17.31 3.52 -18.09
C PRO A 166 -15.92 3.27 -18.68
N THR A 167 -15.41 4.30 -19.34
CA THR A 167 -14.06 4.37 -19.91
C THR A 167 -13.24 5.41 -19.16
N GLY A 168 -11.92 5.41 -19.32
CA GLY A 168 -11.07 6.47 -18.73
C GLY A 168 -11.48 7.89 -19.16
N GLU A 169 -12.05 8.06 -20.36
CA GLU A 169 -12.61 9.35 -20.79
C GLU A 169 -13.82 9.75 -19.94
N ASP A 170 -14.72 8.81 -19.65
CA ASP A 170 -15.89 9.06 -18.78
C ASP A 170 -15.45 9.47 -17.36
N LEU A 171 -14.41 8.81 -16.81
CA LEU A 171 -13.87 9.14 -15.48
C LEU A 171 -13.23 10.54 -15.47
N ASN A 172 -12.44 10.88 -16.49
CA ASN A 172 -11.82 12.21 -16.61
C ASN A 172 -12.86 13.32 -16.77
N LEU A 173 -13.92 13.08 -17.53
CA LEU A 173 -15.03 14.02 -17.66
C LEU A 173 -15.72 14.25 -16.31
N TRP A 174 -15.99 13.18 -15.57
CA TRP A 174 -16.56 13.29 -14.22
C TRP A 174 -15.66 14.10 -13.28
N ALA A 175 -14.35 13.79 -13.24
CA ALA A 175 -13.39 14.54 -12.43
C ALA A 175 -13.39 16.02 -12.78
N SER A 176 -13.37 16.34 -14.07
CA SER A 176 -13.32 17.72 -14.55
C SER A 176 -14.63 18.48 -14.34
N ASP A 177 -15.79 17.82 -14.44
CA ASP A 177 -17.10 18.47 -14.31
C ASP A 177 -17.37 18.93 -12.87
N PHE A 178 -16.79 18.23 -11.89
CA PHE A 178 -16.96 18.51 -10.46
C PHE A 178 -15.68 19.00 -9.77
N GLU A 179 -14.59 19.20 -10.53
CA GLU A 179 -13.28 19.64 -10.02
C GLU A 179 -12.71 18.71 -8.92
N LEU A 180 -12.89 17.39 -9.09
CA LEU A 180 -12.52 16.38 -8.09
C LEU A 180 -11.02 16.07 -8.12
N THR A 181 -10.43 15.90 -6.93
CA THR A 181 -9.01 15.55 -6.77
C THR A 181 -8.79 14.13 -6.28
N HIS A 182 -9.85 13.47 -5.81
CA HIS A 182 -9.81 12.08 -5.36
C HIS A 182 -9.92 11.07 -6.53
N PRO A 183 -9.58 9.79 -6.31
CA PRO A 183 -9.67 8.75 -7.34
C PRO A 183 -11.10 8.48 -7.82
N ILE A 184 -11.27 8.39 -9.13
CA ILE A 184 -12.51 7.94 -9.77
C ILE A 184 -12.20 6.67 -10.53
N LEU A 185 -12.90 5.60 -10.18
CA LEU A 185 -12.61 4.24 -10.61
C LEU A 185 -13.67 3.75 -11.59
N ALA A 186 -13.24 3.13 -12.69
CA ALA A 186 -14.15 2.39 -13.55
C ALA A 186 -14.32 0.99 -12.97
N ASP A 187 -15.55 0.62 -12.58
CA ASP A 187 -15.89 -0.75 -12.18
C ASP A 187 -16.76 -1.43 -13.25
N PRO A 188 -16.17 -1.86 -14.39
CA PRO A 188 -16.91 -2.38 -15.53
C PRO A 188 -17.58 -3.73 -15.28
N ASN A 189 -17.11 -4.47 -14.27
CA ASN A 189 -17.55 -5.83 -13.99
C ASN A 189 -18.38 -5.92 -12.71
N ASN A 190 -18.71 -4.78 -12.08
CA ASN A 190 -19.29 -4.76 -10.74
C ASN A 190 -18.44 -5.62 -9.80
N THR A 191 -17.11 -5.51 -9.89
CA THR A 191 -16.14 -6.24 -9.05
C THR A 191 -16.34 -5.94 -7.57
N GLN A 192 -17.01 -4.83 -7.29
CA GLN A 192 -17.60 -4.48 -6.02
C GLN A 192 -18.86 -5.30 -5.69
N ASP A 193 -19.10 -6.45 -6.30
CA ASP A 193 -20.27 -7.31 -6.07
C ASP A 193 -20.59 -7.61 -4.58
N PRO A 194 -19.60 -7.83 -3.68
CA PRO A 194 -19.91 -7.90 -2.24
C PRO A 194 -20.44 -6.57 -1.69
N TYR A 195 -19.99 -5.44 -2.23
CA TYR A 195 -20.43 -4.08 -1.92
C TYR A 195 -21.59 -3.59 -2.78
N ALA A 196 -22.06 -4.40 -3.74
CA ALA A 196 -22.94 -3.92 -4.79
C ALA A 196 -24.22 -3.40 -4.18
N ALA A 197 -24.46 -2.15 -4.52
CA ALA A 197 -25.53 -1.34 -4.03
C ALA A 197 -26.88 -1.81 -4.59
N THR A 198 -27.94 -1.69 -3.80
CA THR A 198 -29.31 -1.90 -4.31
C THR A 198 -29.84 -0.67 -5.07
N GLY A 199 -29.13 0.45 -5.02
CA GLY A 199 -29.42 1.71 -5.70
C GLY A 199 -28.20 2.64 -5.72
N TYR A 200 -28.31 3.80 -6.36
CA TYR A 200 -27.23 4.79 -6.42
C TYR A 200 -27.67 6.14 -5.82
N PRO A 201 -26.77 6.87 -5.15
CA PRO A 201 -25.44 6.40 -4.72
C PRO A 201 -25.55 5.44 -3.52
N THR A 202 -24.48 4.71 -3.24
CA THR A 202 -24.29 4.00 -1.97
C THR A 202 -22.90 4.32 -1.45
N TYR A 203 -22.84 4.77 -0.21
CA TYR A 203 -21.62 5.15 0.47
C TYR A 203 -21.27 4.09 1.51
N ILE A 204 -20.12 3.45 1.37
CA ILE A 204 -19.60 2.49 2.35
C ILE A 204 -18.41 3.14 3.03
N VAL A 205 -18.42 3.16 4.35
CA VAL A 205 -17.35 3.76 5.16
C VAL A 205 -16.56 2.65 5.82
N LEU A 206 -15.24 2.70 5.63
CA LEU A 206 -14.27 1.79 6.20
C LEU A 206 -13.40 2.52 7.22
N ASP A 207 -13.12 1.86 8.34
CA ASP A 207 -12.13 2.33 9.31
C ASP A 207 -10.69 2.10 8.81
N ARG A 208 -9.71 2.48 9.64
CA ARG A 208 -8.27 2.38 9.33
C ARG A 208 -7.79 0.95 9.16
N GLU A 209 -8.53 -0.03 9.65
CA GLU A 209 -8.24 -1.45 9.46
C GLU A 209 -9.06 -2.05 8.30
N LEU A 210 -9.69 -1.20 7.48
CA LEU A 210 -10.56 -1.56 6.36
C LEU A 210 -11.78 -2.39 6.78
N ARG A 211 -12.27 -2.22 8.02
CA ARG A 211 -13.54 -2.80 8.45
C ARG A 211 -14.68 -1.87 8.11
N ILE A 212 -15.80 -2.45 7.69
CA ILE A 212 -17.02 -1.70 7.37
C ILE A 212 -17.62 -1.16 8.66
N VAL A 213 -17.64 0.16 8.81
CA VAL A 213 -18.32 0.84 9.93
C VAL A 213 -19.71 1.34 9.53
N ASN A 214 -19.94 1.55 8.24
CA ASN A 214 -21.26 1.80 7.66
C ASN A 214 -21.32 1.23 6.24
N SER A 215 -22.34 0.43 5.94
CA SER A 215 -22.51 -0.21 4.62
C SER A 215 -23.45 0.54 3.67
N ASP A 216 -24.12 1.60 4.13
CA ASP A 216 -24.99 2.46 3.31
C ASP A 216 -25.24 3.80 4.03
N LEU A 217 -24.26 4.71 3.97
CA LEU A 217 -24.35 6.05 4.56
C LEU A 217 -25.20 6.96 3.68
N TRP A 218 -26.52 6.74 3.70
CA TRP A 218 -27.50 7.53 2.97
C TRP A 218 -28.62 8.09 3.88
N PRO A 219 -28.91 9.41 3.84
CA PRO A 219 -28.21 10.48 3.10
C PRO A 219 -26.73 10.62 3.50
N PHE A 220 -25.93 11.20 2.62
CA PHE A 220 -24.50 11.43 2.88
C PHE A 220 -24.31 12.34 4.11
N ASP A 221 -23.43 11.93 5.02
CA ASP A 221 -23.15 12.59 6.30
C ASP A 221 -21.63 12.68 6.50
N ASP A 222 -21.06 13.83 6.16
CA ASP A 222 -19.64 14.15 6.32
C ASP A 222 -19.20 14.10 7.78
N ALA A 223 -20.05 14.59 8.70
CA ALA A 223 -19.75 14.61 10.12
C ALA A 223 -19.53 13.21 10.69
N PHE A 224 -20.34 12.21 10.27
CA PHE A 224 -20.13 10.81 10.67
C PHE A 224 -18.72 10.32 10.31
N VAL A 225 -18.24 10.64 9.09
CA VAL A 225 -16.92 10.19 8.64
C VAL A 225 -15.81 10.94 9.38
N LEU A 226 -15.95 12.24 9.57
CA LEU A 226 -14.96 13.06 10.26
C LEU A 226 -14.82 12.70 11.74
N GLU A 227 -15.89 12.23 12.40
CA GLU A 227 -15.84 11.71 13.77
C GLU A 227 -14.96 10.46 13.92
N LEU A 228 -14.64 9.74 12.82
CA LEU A 228 -13.73 8.59 12.85
C LEU A 228 -12.24 8.98 12.88
N ILE A 229 -11.92 10.27 12.71
CA ILE A 229 -10.54 10.76 12.71
C ILE A 229 -9.95 10.80 14.14
N ASP A 230 -10.79 11.09 15.14
CA ASP A 230 -10.42 11.25 16.56
C ASP A 230 -10.27 9.91 17.32
#